data_AF-A0A374WHK4-F1
#
_entry.id   AF-A0A374WHK4-F1
#
_cell.length_a   1.000
_cell.length_b   1.000
_cell.length_c   1.000
_cell.angle_alpha   90.00
_cell.angle_beta   90.00
_cell.angle_gamma   90.00
#
_symmetry.space_group_name_H-M   'P 1'
#
loop_
_entity.id
_entity.type
_entity.pdbx_description
1 polymer ?
#
loop_
_entity_poly.entity_id
_entity_poly.type
_entity_poly.pdbx_seq_one_letter_code
_entity_poly.pdbx_strand_id
1 'polypeptide(L)' 'MIHIGKLIEEELRRQERSVSWFAKKLYCDRTNVYSIFKRSSIDTELLFRISIILNSNFFSYYLQELNNCKETTIT' A
#
# COMPACT_ATOMS: atom_id res chain seq x y z
N MET A 1 12.20 5.36 -5.13
CA MET A 1 11.51 4.60 -4.09
C MET A 1 10.06 5.00 -4.06
N ILE A 2 9.17 4.04 -4.33
CA ILE A 2 7.73 4.23 -4.28
C ILE A 2 7.26 4.70 -2.89
N HIS A 3 6.11 5.36 -2.82
CA HIS A 3 5.47 5.73 -1.56
C HIS A 3 4.23 4.86 -1.32
N ILE A 4 4.41 3.72 -0.63
CA ILE A 4 3.38 2.69 -0.55
C ILE A 4 2.08 3.15 0.12
N GLY A 5 2.16 4.02 1.13
CA GLY A 5 0.97 4.57 1.79
C GLY A 5 0.03 5.33 0.85
N LYS A 6 0.58 6.06 -0.14
CA LYS A 6 -0.22 6.80 -1.13
C LYS A 6 -0.89 5.86 -2.12
N LEU A 7 -0.18 4.83 -2.59
CA LEU A 7 -0.73 3.80 -3.47
C LEU A 7 -1.90 3.05 -2.81
N ILE A 8 -1.79 2.78 -1.50
CA ILE A 8 -2.88 2.18 -0.72
C ILE A 8 -4.09 3.13 -0.63
N GLU A 9 -3.85 4.43 -0.41
CA GLU A 9 -4.92 5.44 -0.39
C GLU A 9 -5.63 5.55 -1.75
N GLU A 10 -4.86 5.61 -2.83
CA GLU A 10 -5.37 5.64 -4.21
C GLU A 10 -6.22 4.42 -4.52
N GLU A 11 -5.75 3.22 -4.16
CA GLU A 11 -6.49 1.98 -4.38
C GLU A 11 -7.78 1.91 -3.55
N LEU A 12 -7.75 2.36 -2.29
CA LEU A 12 -8.95 2.44 -1.46
C LEU A 12 -10.00 3.37 -2.08
N ARG A 13 -9.57 4.54 -2.58
CA ARG A 13 -10.43 5.53 -3.26
C ARG A 13 -10.96 5.00 -4.58
N ARG A 14 -10.14 4.29 -5.37
CA ARG A 14 -10.52 3.63 -6.62
C ARG A 14 -11.63 2.59 -6.42
N GLN A 15 -11.65 1.94 -5.26
CA GLN A 15 -12.70 0.99 -4.87
C GLN A 15 -13.93 1.67 -4.24
N GLU A 16 -13.97 3.00 -4.17
CA GLU A 16 -15.06 3.79 -3.58
C GLU A 16 -15.35 3.42 -2.11
N ARG A 17 -14.33 2.95 -1.39
CA ARG A 17 -14.44 2.52 0.01
C ARG A 17 -14.08 3.67 0.95
N SER A 18 -14.82 3.78 2.05
CA SER A 18 -14.54 4.80 3.07
C SER A 18 -13.36 4.40 3.97
N VAL A 19 -12.68 5.41 4.53
CA VAL A 19 -11.66 5.23 5.58
C VAL A 19 -12.22 4.46 6.77
N SER A 20 -13.48 4.70 7.15
CA SER A 20 -14.17 3.98 8.22
C SER A 20 -14.30 2.49 7.94
N TRP A 21 -14.64 2.14 6.70
CA TRP A 21 -14.73 0.75 6.25
C TRP A 21 -13.35 0.07 6.37
N PHE A 22 -12.30 0.77 5.93
CA PHE A 22 -10.95 0.22 5.94
C PHE A 22 -10.40 0.04 7.36
N ALA A 23 -10.61 1.04 8.23
CA ALA A 23 -10.28 0.99 9.65
C ALA A 23 -10.94 -0.22 10.34
N LYS A 24 -12.23 -0.46 10.07
CA LYS A 24 -12.97 -1.63 10.57
C LYS A 24 -12.36 -2.95 10.08
N LYS A 25 -11.93 -3.03 8.82
CA LYS A 25 -11.30 -4.25 8.26
C LYS A 25 -9.89 -4.50 8.81
N LEU A 26 -9.17 -3.45 9.16
CA LEU A 26 -7.84 -3.53 9.78
C LEU A 26 -7.88 -3.73 11.30
N TYR A 27 -9.07 -3.63 11.92
CA TYR A 27 -9.26 -3.62 13.37
C TYR A 27 -8.49 -2.47 14.04
N CYS A 28 -8.61 -1.27 13.49
CA CYS A 28 -7.95 -0.07 14.01
C CYS A 28 -8.83 1.17 13.87
N ASP A 29 -8.37 2.30 14.43
CA ASP A 29 -9.05 3.59 14.31
C ASP A 29 -8.71 4.33 13.01
N ARG A 30 -9.58 5.27 12.62
CA ARG A 30 -9.40 6.09 11.41
C ARG A 30 -8.07 6.85 11.41
N THR A 31 -7.61 7.32 12.56
CA THR A 31 -6.31 8.01 12.70
C THR A 31 -5.15 7.12 12.29
N ASN A 32 -5.22 5.82 12.57
CA ASN A 32 -4.18 4.86 12.16
C ASN A 32 -4.18 4.67 10.65
N VAL A 33 -5.35 4.67 10.01
CA VAL A 33 -5.46 4.63 8.55
C VAL A 33 -4.82 5.86 7.90
N TYR A 34 -5.09 7.07 8.39
CA TYR A 34 -4.43 8.28 7.87
C TYR A 34 -2.92 8.26 8.12
N SER A 35 -2.47 7.69 9.23
CA SER A 35 -1.05 7.47 9.49
C SER A 35 -0.43 6.49 8.48
N ILE A 36 -1.14 5.42 8.09
CA ILE A 36 -0.68 4.49 7.04
C ILE A 36 -0.48 5.22 5.71
N PHE A 37 -1.42 6.09 5.31
CA PHE A 37 -1.32 6.81 4.03
C PHE A 37 -0.10 7.74 3.95
N LYS A 38 0.35 8.27 5.09
CA LYS A 38 1.52 9.15 5.19
C LYS A 38 2.85 8.41 5.24
N ARG A 39 2.86 7.08 5.39
CA ARG A 39 4.10 6.30 5.49
C ARG A 39 4.63 5.94 4.10
N SER A 40 5.89 6.29 3.84
CA SER A 40 6.59 5.91 2.61
C SER A 40 6.82 4.40 2.49
N SER A 41 7.01 3.73 3.64
CA SER A 41 7.12 2.28 3.78
C SER A 41 6.28 1.78 4.96
N ILE A 42 5.85 0.52 4.90
CA ILE A 42 5.18 -0.16 6.00
C ILE A 42 5.77 -1.56 6.15
N ASP A 43 5.59 -2.17 7.32
CA ASP A 43 6.03 -3.54 7.54
C ASP A 43 5.29 -4.53 6.62
N THR A 44 5.94 -5.66 6.35
CA THR A 44 5.47 -6.63 5.36
C THR A 44 4.19 -7.35 5.78
N GLU A 45 3.98 -7.56 7.08
CA GLU A 45 2.75 -8.18 7.60
C GLU A 45 1.55 -7.25 7.40
N LEU A 46 1.68 -5.96 7.74
CA LEU A 46 0.65 -4.96 7.50
C LEU A 46 0.37 -4.81 6.00
N LEU A 47 1.42 -4.77 5.15
CA LEU A 47 1.26 -4.72 3.70
C LEU A 47 0.50 -5.92 3.15
N PHE A 48 0.79 -7.12 3.66
CA PHE A 48 0.09 -8.35 3.29
C PHE A 48 -1.38 -8.31 3.68
N ARG A 49 -1.69 -7.92 4.93
CA ARG A 49 -3.08 -7.78 5.40
C ARG A 49 -3.85 -6.75 4.56
N ILE A 50 -3.25 -5.61 4.25
CA ILE A 50 -3.85 -4.58 3.39
C ILE A 50 -4.09 -5.13 1.98
N SER A 51 -3.13 -5.88 1.43
CA SER A 51 -3.25 -6.52 0.11
C SER A 51 -4.46 -7.46 0.05
N ILE A 52 -4.70 -8.24 1.11
CA ILE A 52 -5.88 -9.11 1.22
C ILE A 52 -7.17 -8.28 1.30
N ILE A 53 -7.22 -7.27 2.17
CA ILE A 53 -8.44 -6.47 2.41
C ILE A 53 -8.89 -5.73 1.12
N LEU A 54 -7.92 -5.19 0.39
CA LEU A 54 -8.16 -4.48 -0.87
C LEU A 54 -8.13 -5.40 -2.08
N ASN A 55 -7.81 -6.69 -1.94
CA ASN A 55 -7.67 -7.63 -3.05
C ASN A 55 -6.73 -7.11 -4.16
N SER A 56 -5.62 -6.51 -3.75
CA SER A 56 -4.63 -5.88 -4.65
C SER A 56 -3.22 -6.23 -4.17
N ASN A 57 -2.36 -6.71 -5.08
CA ASN A 57 -1.01 -7.13 -4.72
C ASN A 57 -0.05 -5.93 -4.65
N PHE A 58 0.09 -5.32 -3.47
CA PHE A 58 0.97 -4.16 -3.30
C PHE A 58 2.47 -4.49 -3.35
N PHE A 59 2.87 -5.77 -3.24
CA PHE A 59 4.28 -6.17 -3.41
C PHE A 59 4.76 -6.02 -4.86
N SER A 60 3.84 -6.02 -5.82
CA SER A 60 4.15 -5.84 -7.25
C SER A 60 4.87 -4.53 -7.54
N TYR A 61 4.53 -3.44 -6.82
CA TYR A 61 5.20 -2.15 -6.98
C TYR A 61 6.69 -2.20 -6.59
N TYR A 62 7.04 -2.93 -5.53
CA TYR A 62 8.43 -3.13 -5.14
C TYR A 62 9.18 -4.02 -6.14
N LEU A 63 8.52 -5.05 -6.66
CA LEU A 63 9.10 -5.91 -7.70
C LEU A 63 9.38 -5.13 -8.99
N GLN A 64 8.45 -4.25 -9.39
CA GLN A 64 8.63 -3.39 -10.54
C GLN A 64 9.80 -2.41 -10.34
N GLU A 65 9.87 -1.75 -9.19
CA GLU A 65 10.99 -0.84 -8.89
C GLU A 65 12.34 -1.59 -8.89
N LEU A 66 12.38 -2.79 -8.32
CA LEU A 66 13.58 -3.63 -8.35
C LEU A 66 14.01 -4.00 -9.78
N ASN A 67 13.07 -4.31 -10.66
CA ASN A 67 13.37 -4.63 -12.06
C ASN A 67 13.89 -3.40 -12.83
N ASN A 68 13.26 -2.24 -12.64
CA ASN A 68 13.69 -0.99 -13.27
C ASN A 68 15.12 -0.58 -12.84
N CYS A 69 15.50 -0.86 -11.58
CA CYS A 69 16.88 -0.64 -11.13
C CYS A 69 17.90 -1.54 -11.83
N LYS A 70 17.52 -2.77 -12.20
CA LYS A 70 18.43 -3.72 -12.88
C LYS A 70 18.67 -3.35 -14.35
N GLU A 71 17.66 -2.80 -15.03
CA GLU A 71 17.79 -2.36 -16.43
C GLU A 71 18.80 -1.21 -16.61
N THR A 72 19.05 -0.43 -15.56
CA THR A 72 20.01 0.70 -15.60
C THR A 72 21.48 0.28 -15.48
N THR A 73 21.77 -0.98 -15.12
CA THR A 73 23.16 -1.45 -14.88
C THR A 73 23.79 -2.14 -16.10
N ILE A 74 23.06 -2.27 -17.22
CA ILE A 74 23.51 -3.00 -18.43
C ILE A 74 23.59 -2.08 -19.66
N THR A 75 23.91 -0.79 -19.46
CA THR A 75 24.24 0.13 -20.57
C THR A 75 25.47 0.92 -20.19
#